data_AF-A0A8B6FT55-F1
#
_entry.id   AF-A0A8B6FT55-F1
#
_cell.length_a   1.000
_cell.length_b   1.000
_cell.length_c   1.000
_cell.angle_alpha   90.00
_cell.angle_beta   90.00
_cell.angle_gamma   90.00
#
_symmetry.space_group_name_H-M   'P 1'
#
loop_
_entity.id
_entity.type
_entity.pdbx_description
1 polymer ?
#
loop_
_entity_poly.entity_id
_entity_poly.type
_entity_poly.pdbx_seq_one_letter_code
_entity_poly.pdbx_strand_id
1 'polypeptide(L)'
;MNRLISKGVAGFRIDAAKHMWPNHLMGIYADLDSLNEKYFPGAQRRPFIFQEVIDNGKNEEAISAFEYTGFARVTNFIFGTELAQVFLRNNPAKWLVNWGSKWNMPQSEDVVVFIDNHDNQRGHGGGGGVLTHRDPKRYKMATAFMLAHPYGFTRVMSSFNFYSSDQGPPHNDYMSIKDVQWGNDFSCGCGWICEHRWRQIYGMVAFRNVVHGTDILNWWSKDNYQIAFSRGDKGFIVINADVQDLNLELQTGLSTGTYCDVISGELDGENCTGTIVKVNGTGYAHFHIRSRSDDTMMAIHIGEKIGEQRRVTTLQH
;
A
#
# COMPACT_ATOMS: atom_id res chain seq x y z
N MET A 1 7.72 -25.97 8.06
CA MET A 1 7.14 -25.20 6.93
C MET A 1 6.42 -26.11 5.93
N ASN A 2 7.00 -27.23 5.49
CA ASN A 2 6.37 -28.18 4.55
C ASN A 2 4.96 -28.66 4.93
N ARG A 3 4.71 -28.96 6.22
CA ARG A 3 3.35 -29.26 6.71
C ARG A 3 2.32 -28.12 6.51
N LEU A 4 2.75 -26.87 6.49
CA LEU A 4 1.87 -25.72 6.22
C LEU A 4 1.66 -25.54 4.72
N ILE A 5 2.71 -25.74 3.92
CA ILE A 5 2.63 -25.77 2.46
C ILE A 5 1.63 -26.83 2.01
N SER A 6 1.71 -28.05 2.56
CA SER A 6 0.80 -29.14 2.25
C SER A 6 -0.66 -28.84 2.62
N LYS A 7 -0.92 -27.85 3.50
CA LYS A 7 -2.27 -27.36 3.85
C LYS A 7 -2.76 -26.22 2.94
N GLY A 8 -1.94 -25.70 2.03
CA GLY A 8 -2.30 -24.64 1.10
C GLY A 8 -1.73 -23.26 1.42
N VAL A 9 -0.81 -23.14 2.39
CA VAL A 9 -0.10 -21.87 2.62
C VAL A 9 0.78 -21.53 1.40
N ALA A 10 0.65 -20.31 0.88
CA ALA A 10 1.34 -19.85 -0.32
C ALA A 10 2.76 -19.32 -0.08
N GLY A 11 3.14 -19.07 1.17
CA GLY A 11 4.37 -18.36 1.50
C GLY A 11 4.55 -18.07 2.99
N PHE A 12 5.69 -17.48 3.35
CA PHE A 12 6.08 -17.22 4.73
C PHE A 12 6.71 -15.83 4.88
N ARG A 13 6.34 -15.13 5.96
CA ARG A 13 7.19 -14.12 6.60
C ARG A 13 8.20 -14.87 7.46
N ILE A 14 9.48 -14.62 7.25
CA ILE A 14 10.53 -15.13 8.11
C ILE A 14 10.86 -14.03 9.12
N ASP A 15 10.38 -14.24 10.35
CA ASP A 15 10.61 -13.37 11.50
C ASP A 15 12.10 -13.27 11.84
N ALA A 16 12.55 -12.09 12.31
CA ALA A 16 13.89 -11.91 12.84
C ALA A 16 15.02 -12.41 11.91
N ALA A 17 14.83 -12.35 10.60
CA ALA A 17 15.75 -12.91 9.61
C ALA A 17 17.14 -12.26 9.67
N LYS A 18 17.22 -10.98 10.07
CA LYS A 18 18.49 -10.29 10.37
C LYS A 18 19.40 -11.05 11.34
N HIS A 19 18.82 -11.88 12.22
CA HIS A 19 19.55 -12.63 13.25
C HIS A 19 19.91 -14.06 12.81
N MET A 20 19.69 -14.41 11.54
CA MET A 20 19.99 -15.71 10.97
C MET A 20 20.95 -15.54 9.79
N TRP A 21 22.04 -16.31 9.77
CA TRP A 21 22.98 -16.27 8.64
C TRP A 21 22.27 -16.53 7.30
N PRO A 22 22.48 -15.70 6.25
CA PRO A 22 21.85 -15.88 4.95
C PRO A 22 22.01 -17.31 4.38
N ASN A 23 23.18 -17.92 4.54
CA ASN A 23 23.44 -19.30 4.10
C ASN A 23 22.55 -20.34 4.80
N HIS A 24 22.22 -20.15 6.08
CA HIS A 24 21.31 -21.05 6.78
C HIS A 24 19.87 -20.89 6.28
N LEU A 25 19.44 -19.66 6.01
CA LEU A 25 18.12 -19.39 5.42
C LEU A 25 17.99 -20.00 4.02
N MET A 26 19.00 -19.83 3.18
CA MET A 26 19.02 -20.46 1.84
C MET A 26 18.92 -21.99 1.93
N GLY A 27 19.61 -22.62 2.88
CA GLY A 27 19.49 -24.06 3.14
C GLY A 27 18.05 -24.46 3.51
N ILE A 28 17.42 -23.74 4.44
CA ILE A 28 16.03 -23.98 4.84
C ILE A 28 15.09 -23.81 3.63
N TYR A 29 15.28 -22.78 2.82
CA TYR A 29 14.40 -22.50 1.67
C TYR A 29 14.58 -23.51 0.54
N ALA A 30 15.78 -24.09 0.38
CA ALA A 30 16.03 -25.16 -0.58
C ALA A 30 15.21 -26.42 -0.25
N ASP A 31 15.10 -26.75 1.04
CA ASP A 31 14.38 -27.94 1.55
C ASP A 31 12.85 -27.78 1.58
N LEU A 32 12.31 -26.62 1.17
CA LEU A 32 10.87 -26.43 1.10
C LEU A 32 10.24 -27.26 -0.02
N ASP A 33 9.04 -27.77 0.22
CA ASP A 33 8.24 -28.39 -0.83
C ASP A 33 7.70 -27.33 -1.82
N SER A 34 7.30 -27.77 -3.02
CA SER A 34 6.46 -26.94 -3.89
C SER A 34 5.07 -26.72 -3.28
N LEU A 35 4.41 -25.65 -3.69
CA LEU A 35 3.04 -25.30 -3.28
C LEU A 35 2.05 -26.43 -3.60
N ASN A 36 1.04 -26.56 -2.74
CA ASN A 36 0.01 -27.58 -2.90
C ASN A 36 -0.77 -27.40 -4.23
N GLU A 37 -0.65 -28.38 -5.12
CA GLU A 37 -1.22 -28.37 -6.48
C GLU A 37 -2.75 -28.23 -6.51
N LYS A 38 -3.45 -28.63 -5.44
CA LYS A 38 -4.91 -28.46 -5.32
C LYS A 38 -5.31 -26.99 -5.42
N TYR A 39 -4.50 -26.10 -4.85
CA TYR A 39 -4.78 -24.66 -4.78
C TYR A 39 -3.92 -23.85 -5.76
N PHE A 40 -2.76 -24.37 -6.12
CA PHE A 40 -1.80 -23.72 -7.01
C PHE A 40 -1.46 -24.66 -8.18
N PRO A 41 -2.41 -24.89 -9.10
CA PRO A 41 -2.18 -25.78 -10.22
C PRO A 41 -1.09 -25.24 -11.16
N GLY A 42 -0.34 -26.16 -11.78
CA GLY A 42 0.76 -25.86 -12.68
C GLY A 42 2.12 -26.25 -12.10
N ALA A 43 3.18 -26.05 -12.90
CA ALA A 43 4.53 -26.53 -12.59
C ALA A 43 5.07 -25.99 -11.25
N GLN A 44 5.58 -26.90 -10.41
CA GLN A 44 6.43 -26.74 -9.22
C GLN A 44 6.63 -25.31 -8.67
N ARG A 45 5.54 -24.64 -8.29
CA ARG A 45 5.62 -23.28 -7.73
C ARG A 45 6.27 -23.33 -6.36
N ARG A 46 7.27 -22.49 -6.11
CA ARG A 46 7.91 -22.34 -4.80
C ARG A 46 7.08 -21.40 -3.91
N PRO A 47 7.10 -21.58 -2.58
CA PRO A 47 6.44 -20.67 -1.67
C PRO A 47 7.05 -19.26 -1.76
N PHE A 48 6.19 -18.23 -1.66
CA PHE A 48 6.64 -16.84 -1.59
C PHE A 48 7.32 -16.58 -0.23
N ILE A 49 8.58 -16.18 -0.24
CA ILE A 49 9.33 -15.90 0.98
C ILE A 49 9.65 -14.40 1.04
N PHE A 50 9.37 -13.80 2.19
CA PHE A 50 9.92 -12.50 2.53
C PHE A 50 10.44 -12.48 3.97
N GLN A 51 11.51 -11.73 4.17
CA GLN A 51 12.35 -11.80 5.34
C GLN A 51 12.25 -10.50 6.10
N GLU A 52 12.02 -10.59 7.41
CA GLU A 52 12.16 -9.43 8.26
C GLU A 52 13.63 -9.14 8.52
N VAL A 53 14.13 -8.13 7.83
CA VAL A 53 15.45 -7.56 8.07
C VAL A 53 15.23 -6.08 8.34
N ILE A 54 15.36 -5.68 9.60
CA ILE A 54 15.27 -4.27 9.98
C ILE A 54 16.61 -3.61 9.61
N ASP A 55 16.62 -2.90 8.50
CA ASP A 55 17.71 -2.04 8.05
C ASP A 55 17.09 -0.69 7.68
N ASN A 56 17.48 0.35 8.40
CA ASN A 56 16.97 1.71 8.22
C ASN A 56 17.79 2.53 7.23
N GLY A 57 18.77 1.93 6.54
CA GLY A 57 19.54 2.57 5.47
C GLY A 57 20.51 3.67 5.93
N LYS A 58 20.75 3.78 7.24
CA LYS A 58 21.62 4.81 7.85
C LYS A 58 23.11 4.45 7.89
N ASN A 59 23.50 3.27 7.39
CA ASN A 59 24.86 2.73 7.43
C ASN A 59 25.47 2.68 8.85
N GLU A 60 24.63 2.67 9.89
CA GLU A 60 25.04 2.57 11.29
C GLU A 60 25.18 1.11 11.77
N GLU A 61 24.67 0.17 10.98
CA GLU A 61 24.61 -1.26 11.32
C GLU A 61 25.49 -2.07 10.38
N ALA A 62 26.14 -3.12 10.90
CA ALA A 62 27.03 -3.98 10.13
C ALA A 62 26.29 -4.95 9.19
N ILE A 63 25.04 -5.29 9.53
CA ILE A 63 24.19 -6.18 8.74
C ILE A 63 23.28 -5.33 7.87
N SER A 64 23.28 -5.59 6.57
CA SER A 64 22.42 -4.90 5.61
C SER A 64 21.33 -5.80 5.04
N ALA A 65 20.17 -5.21 4.71
CA ALA A 65 19.11 -5.88 3.97
C ALA A 65 19.58 -6.42 2.61
N PHE A 66 20.59 -5.81 1.98
CA PHE A 66 21.17 -6.27 0.72
C PHE A 66 21.84 -7.66 0.81
N GLU A 67 22.23 -8.11 2.01
CA GLU A 67 22.76 -9.47 2.21
C GLU A 67 21.67 -10.56 2.09
N TYR A 68 20.41 -10.15 2.16
CA TYR A 68 19.24 -11.03 2.18
C TYR A 68 18.43 -10.96 0.88
N THR A 69 18.80 -10.10 -0.07
CA THR A 69 18.16 -10.04 -1.40
C THR A 69 18.72 -11.11 -2.34
N GLY A 70 18.07 -11.32 -3.49
CA GLY A 70 18.51 -12.30 -4.50
C GLY A 70 18.07 -13.75 -4.26
N PHE A 71 17.75 -14.15 -3.02
CA PHE A 71 17.19 -15.49 -2.73
C PHE A 71 15.80 -15.47 -2.09
N ALA A 72 15.37 -14.33 -1.55
CA ALA A 72 14.02 -14.06 -1.10
C ALA A 72 13.81 -12.54 -1.01
N ARG A 73 12.55 -12.11 -0.87
CA ARG A 73 12.29 -10.69 -0.64
C ARG A 73 12.65 -10.28 0.78
N VAL A 74 12.84 -8.98 1.02
CA VAL A 74 13.12 -8.40 2.34
C VAL A 74 12.10 -7.31 2.67
N THR A 75 11.79 -7.13 3.95
CA THR A 75 11.00 -5.99 4.42
C THR A 75 11.80 -4.70 4.27
N ASN A 76 11.26 -3.71 3.55
CA ASN A 76 11.92 -2.42 3.39
C ASN A 76 11.40 -1.41 4.43
N PHE A 77 12.11 -1.27 5.56
CA PHE A 77 11.74 -0.37 6.66
C PHE A 77 11.98 1.12 6.35
N ILE A 78 12.84 1.42 5.37
CA ILE A 78 13.06 2.79 4.86
C ILE A 78 11.75 3.33 4.26
N PHE A 79 10.98 2.49 3.56
CA PHE A 79 9.78 2.88 2.82
C PHE A 79 8.75 3.63 3.67
N GLY A 80 8.28 3.01 4.76
CA GLY A 80 7.26 3.59 5.63
C GLY A 80 7.76 4.83 6.37
N THR A 81 9.01 4.80 6.83
CA THR A 81 9.66 5.89 7.57
C THR A 81 9.83 7.14 6.71
N GLU A 82 10.33 7.00 5.48
CA GLU A 82 10.53 8.13 4.56
C GLU A 82 9.19 8.72 4.07
N LEU A 83 8.18 7.89 3.79
CA LEU A 83 6.84 8.42 3.48
C LEU A 83 6.23 9.15 4.68
N ALA A 84 6.48 8.69 5.90
CA ALA A 84 6.05 9.42 7.09
C ALA A 84 6.73 10.79 7.17
N GLN A 85 8.04 10.90 6.93
CA GLN A 85 8.73 12.20 6.85
C GLN A 85 8.10 13.12 5.80
N VAL A 86 7.72 12.57 4.65
CA VAL A 86 7.09 13.35 3.58
C VAL A 86 5.72 13.89 4.00
N PHE A 87 4.82 13.02 4.45
CA PHE A 87 3.44 13.42 4.74
C PHE A 87 3.26 14.10 6.11
N LEU A 88 4.24 13.98 7.01
CA LEU A 88 4.40 14.84 8.19
C LEU A 88 5.00 16.21 7.85
N ARG A 89 5.41 16.43 6.60
CA ARG A 89 5.99 17.68 6.07
C ARG A 89 7.38 18.01 6.61
N ASN A 90 8.13 16.99 6.99
CA ASN A 90 9.56 17.10 7.31
C ASN A 90 10.44 16.97 6.05
N ASN A 91 9.91 16.40 4.96
CA ASN A 91 10.58 16.27 3.66
C ASN A 91 9.60 16.63 2.52
N PRO A 92 9.93 17.50 1.56
CA PRO A 92 9.02 17.84 0.47
C PRO A 92 8.55 16.64 -0.38
N ALA A 93 7.24 16.52 -0.62
CA ALA A 93 6.65 15.48 -1.45
C ALA A 93 7.10 15.51 -2.91
N LYS A 94 7.54 16.66 -3.44
CA LYS A 94 8.12 16.74 -4.80
C LYS A 94 9.28 15.76 -5.03
N TRP A 95 10.00 15.39 -3.97
CA TRP A 95 11.14 14.47 -4.06
C TRP A 95 10.72 13.02 -4.32
N LEU A 96 9.43 12.70 -4.19
CA LEU A 96 8.89 11.39 -4.55
C LEU A 96 8.97 11.08 -6.06
N VAL A 97 9.37 12.05 -6.90
CA VAL A 97 9.59 11.85 -8.36
C VAL A 97 10.58 10.73 -8.69
N ASN A 98 11.53 10.47 -7.79
CA ASN A 98 12.54 9.42 -7.95
C ASN A 98 12.45 8.34 -6.85
N TRP A 99 11.26 8.15 -6.28
CA TRP A 99 11.00 7.20 -5.20
C TRP A 99 11.48 5.77 -5.52
N GLY A 100 12.13 5.12 -4.56
CA GLY A 100 12.73 3.79 -4.72
C GLY A 100 14.24 3.80 -4.52
N SER A 101 15.02 3.26 -5.46
CA SER A 101 16.46 3.04 -5.28
C SER A 101 17.28 4.31 -5.04
N LYS A 102 16.84 5.48 -5.52
CA LYS A 102 17.49 6.78 -5.23
C LYS A 102 17.33 7.23 -3.78
N TRP A 103 16.46 6.57 -3.02
CA TRP A 103 16.26 6.74 -1.58
C TRP A 103 17.00 5.66 -0.76
N ASN A 104 18.08 5.10 -1.31
CA ASN A 104 18.88 4.04 -0.70
C ASN A 104 18.10 2.75 -0.39
N MET A 105 16.99 2.52 -1.11
CA MET A 105 16.20 1.31 -0.95
C MET A 105 16.69 0.19 -1.87
N PRO A 106 16.47 -1.10 -1.53
CA PRO A 106 16.79 -2.21 -2.43
C PRO A 106 15.98 -2.17 -3.74
N GLN A 107 16.24 -3.11 -4.66
CA GLN A 107 15.49 -3.16 -5.91
C GLN A 107 14.00 -3.51 -5.67
N SER A 108 13.12 -3.03 -6.53
CA SER A 108 11.66 -3.17 -6.41
C SER A 108 11.21 -4.64 -6.32
N GLU A 109 11.86 -5.50 -7.10
CA GLU A 109 11.64 -6.94 -7.17
C GLU A 109 12.09 -7.69 -5.91
N ASP A 110 12.94 -7.08 -5.09
CA ASP A 110 13.52 -7.68 -3.89
C ASP A 110 12.77 -7.32 -2.60
N VAL A 111 11.76 -6.46 -2.65
CA VAL A 111 11.18 -5.89 -1.42
C VAL A 111 9.70 -6.17 -1.23
N VAL A 112 9.33 -6.33 0.04
CA VAL A 112 7.97 -6.12 0.54
C VAL A 112 7.92 -4.77 1.25
N VAL A 113 6.99 -3.93 0.84
CA VAL A 113 6.83 -2.55 1.35
C VAL A 113 5.52 -2.39 2.11
N PHE A 114 5.52 -1.51 3.08
CA PHE A 114 4.39 -1.22 3.95
C PHE A 114 4.56 0.18 4.56
N ILE A 115 3.46 0.82 4.95
CA ILE A 115 3.50 2.09 5.70
C ILE A 115 3.87 1.82 7.15
N ASP A 116 3.18 0.86 7.75
CA ASP A 116 3.40 0.38 9.11
C ASP A 116 3.34 -1.16 9.15
N ASN A 117 3.85 -1.72 10.24
CA ASN A 117 3.68 -3.11 10.61
C ASN A 117 3.19 -3.21 12.06
N HIS A 118 2.95 -4.43 12.52
CA HIS A 118 2.47 -4.68 13.87
C HIS A 118 3.40 -4.18 15.00
N ASP A 119 4.71 -4.03 14.76
CA ASP A 119 5.68 -3.57 15.75
C ASP A 119 5.82 -2.04 15.76
N ASN A 120 6.14 -1.45 14.61
CA ASN A 120 6.48 -0.02 14.52
C ASN A 120 5.26 0.89 14.68
N GLN A 121 4.04 0.39 14.44
CA GLN A 121 2.81 1.12 14.78
C GLN A 121 2.64 1.31 16.30
N ARG A 122 3.41 0.57 17.11
CA ARG A 122 3.48 0.64 18.58
C ARG A 122 4.79 1.27 19.07
N GLY A 123 5.67 1.67 18.17
CA GLY A 123 7.01 2.18 18.50
C GLY A 123 8.09 1.10 18.69
N HIS A 124 7.79 -0.17 18.43
CA HIS A 124 8.73 -1.29 18.53
C HIS A 124 9.43 -1.57 17.18
N GLY A 125 10.37 -2.54 17.15
CA GLY A 125 10.82 -3.18 15.90
C GLY A 125 11.47 -2.27 14.86
N GLY A 126 12.43 -1.43 15.28
CA GLY A 126 13.14 -0.47 14.40
C GLY A 126 12.86 1.00 14.69
N GLY A 127 12.04 1.28 15.71
CA GLY A 127 11.66 2.62 16.15
C GLY A 127 10.34 3.08 15.52
N GLY A 128 9.59 3.90 16.25
CA GLY A 128 8.37 4.54 15.75
C GLY A 128 8.65 5.58 14.65
N GLY A 129 7.72 6.52 14.46
CA GLY A 129 7.87 7.57 13.45
C GLY A 129 7.31 7.19 12.07
N VAL A 130 6.57 6.08 11.99
CA VAL A 130 5.70 5.76 10.86
C VAL A 130 4.31 6.38 11.05
N LEU A 131 3.57 6.49 9.95
CA LEU A 131 2.15 6.81 9.99
C LEU A 131 1.34 5.56 10.30
N THR A 132 0.25 5.71 11.05
CA THR A 132 -0.64 4.60 11.44
C THR A 132 -2.10 5.03 11.33
N HIS A 133 -3.03 4.10 11.54
CA HIS A 133 -4.46 4.41 11.61
C HIS A 133 -4.84 5.49 12.64
N ARG A 134 -3.96 5.81 13.61
CA ARG A 134 -4.17 6.90 14.58
C ARG A 134 -4.11 8.30 13.96
N ASP A 135 -3.49 8.44 12.79
CA ASP A 135 -3.52 9.65 11.97
C ASP A 135 -4.12 9.31 10.59
N PRO A 136 -5.46 9.11 10.53
CA PRO A 136 -6.09 8.50 9.36
C PRO A 136 -5.91 9.33 8.09
N LYS A 137 -5.88 10.66 8.19
CA LYS A 137 -5.71 11.54 7.03
C LYS A 137 -4.35 11.33 6.36
N ARG A 138 -3.26 11.39 7.14
CA ARG A 138 -1.91 11.18 6.59
C ARG A 138 -1.66 9.73 6.21
N TYR A 139 -2.17 8.79 7.00
CA TYR A 139 -2.06 7.36 6.72
C TYR A 139 -2.71 6.97 5.39
N LYS A 140 -3.90 7.50 5.09
CA LYS A 140 -4.58 7.27 3.81
C LYS A 140 -3.80 7.89 2.63
N MET A 141 -3.22 9.09 2.78
CA MET A 141 -2.34 9.67 1.74
C MET A 141 -1.12 8.79 1.45
N ALA A 142 -0.41 8.35 2.50
CA ALA A 142 0.77 7.50 2.36
C ALA A 142 0.43 6.14 1.74
N THR A 143 -0.68 5.54 2.17
CA THR A 143 -1.17 4.25 1.64
C THR A 143 -1.61 4.39 0.18
N ALA A 144 -2.28 5.48 -0.19
CA ALA A 144 -2.65 5.76 -1.58
C ALA A 144 -1.42 5.92 -2.47
N PHE A 145 -0.40 6.66 -2.02
CA PHE A 145 0.87 6.76 -2.75
C PHE A 145 1.54 5.40 -2.92
N MET A 146 1.64 4.60 -1.85
CA MET A 146 2.20 3.24 -1.89
C MET A 146 1.49 2.34 -2.91
N LEU A 147 0.16 2.38 -2.94
CA LEU A 147 -0.64 1.54 -3.83
C LEU A 147 -0.59 2.03 -5.28
N ALA A 148 -0.52 3.35 -5.50
CA ALA A 148 -0.39 3.94 -6.84
C ALA A 148 1.02 3.78 -7.44
N HIS A 149 2.08 3.77 -6.64
CA HIS A 149 3.47 3.70 -7.11
C HIS A 149 3.89 2.25 -7.46
N PRO A 150 4.61 1.98 -8.56
CA PRO A 150 4.94 0.60 -8.99
C PRO A 150 5.93 -0.13 -8.07
N TYR A 151 6.73 0.59 -7.30
CA TYR A 151 7.78 0.05 -6.44
C TYR A 151 7.28 -0.96 -5.39
N GLY A 152 7.93 -2.12 -5.34
CA GLY A 152 7.78 -3.12 -4.28
C GLY A 152 6.50 -3.98 -4.34
N PHE A 153 6.53 -5.08 -3.59
CA PHE A 153 5.32 -5.85 -3.29
C PHE A 153 4.63 -5.25 -2.05
N THR A 154 3.43 -4.72 -2.21
CA THR A 154 2.74 -3.93 -1.17
C THR A 154 2.00 -4.81 -0.17
N ARG A 155 2.20 -4.57 1.12
CA ARG A 155 1.42 -5.14 2.22
C ARG A 155 0.63 -4.04 2.91
N VAL A 156 -0.69 -4.20 2.98
CA VAL A 156 -1.60 -3.32 3.74
C VAL A 156 -1.76 -3.87 5.15
N MET A 157 -1.62 -3.00 6.16
CA MET A 157 -1.86 -3.37 7.56
C MET A 157 -3.37 -3.41 7.85
N SER A 158 -3.77 -4.29 8.77
CA SER A 158 -5.11 -4.28 9.35
C SER A 158 -4.98 -4.53 10.84
N SER A 159 -5.40 -3.55 11.63
CA SER A 159 -5.09 -3.44 13.05
C SER A 159 -6.30 -3.67 13.93
N PHE A 160 -6.04 -3.68 15.23
CA PHE A 160 -7.03 -3.48 16.28
C PHE A 160 -6.63 -2.27 17.13
N ASN A 161 -7.60 -1.68 17.83
CA ASN A 161 -7.37 -0.55 18.71
C ASN A 161 -6.65 -1.00 20.00
N PHE A 162 -5.68 -0.22 20.45
CA PHE A 162 -4.93 -0.46 21.69
C PHE A 162 -4.66 0.85 22.44
N TYR A 163 -4.34 0.78 23.73
CA TYR A 163 -3.99 1.94 24.57
C TYR A 163 -2.59 1.81 25.20
N SER A 164 -2.03 0.60 25.21
CA SER A 164 -0.64 0.32 25.57
C SER A 164 0.06 -0.43 24.43
N SER A 165 1.36 -0.22 24.28
CA SER A 165 2.18 -0.88 23.26
C SER A 165 2.13 -2.41 23.39
N ASP A 166 2.08 -2.94 24.61
CA ASP A 166 2.07 -4.38 24.90
C ASP A 166 0.67 -5.01 24.94
N GLN A 167 -0.38 -4.22 24.64
CA GLN A 167 -1.75 -4.72 24.67
C GLN A 167 -2.02 -5.68 23.51
N GLY A 168 -2.51 -6.87 23.87
CA GLY A 168 -2.98 -7.89 22.93
C GLY A 168 -4.29 -7.51 22.21
N PRO A 169 -4.78 -8.38 21.31
CA PRO A 169 -5.99 -8.12 20.53
C PRO A 169 -7.24 -8.02 21.41
N PRO A 170 -8.36 -7.47 20.88
CA PRO A 170 -9.64 -7.50 21.55
C PRO A 170 -10.00 -8.94 21.96
N HIS A 171 -10.30 -9.14 23.23
CA HIS A 171 -10.59 -10.45 23.78
C HIS A 171 -11.85 -10.46 24.64
N ASN A 172 -12.43 -11.64 24.82
CA ASN A 172 -13.52 -11.91 25.75
C ASN A 172 -12.98 -12.06 27.18
N ASP A 173 -13.86 -12.14 28.18
CA ASP A 173 -13.46 -12.23 29.59
C ASP A 173 -12.57 -13.46 29.89
N TYR A 174 -12.72 -14.54 29.11
CA TYR A 174 -11.88 -15.74 29.18
C TYR A 174 -10.63 -15.70 28.29
N MET A 175 -10.19 -14.51 27.86
CA MET A 175 -8.98 -14.28 27.04
C MET A 175 -8.99 -14.94 25.64
N SER A 176 -10.13 -15.43 25.14
CA SER A 176 -10.27 -15.78 23.72
C SER A 176 -10.38 -14.51 22.86
N ILE A 177 -9.78 -14.54 21.67
CA ILE A 177 -9.83 -13.41 20.72
C ILE A 177 -11.29 -13.18 20.31
N LYS A 178 -11.75 -11.92 20.32
CA LYS A 178 -13.08 -11.54 19.87
C LYS A 178 -13.22 -11.70 18.36
N ASP A 179 -14.39 -12.18 17.94
CA ASP A 179 -14.74 -12.20 16.52
C ASP A 179 -14.74 -10.79 15.92
N VAL A 180 -14.44 -10.71 14.63
CA VAL A 180 -14.63 -9.49 13.86
C VAL A 180 -16.12 -9.35 13.55
N GLN A 181 -16.76 -8.30 14.05
CA GLN A 181 -18.13 -7.97 13.72
C GLN A 181 -18.17 -7.00 12.54
N TRP A 182 -19.11 -7.21 11.62
CA TRP A 182 -19.26 -6.39 10.42
C TRP A 182 -20.37 -5.36 10.59
N GLY A 183 -20.08 -4.09 10.30
CA GLY A 183 -21.07 -3.03 10.17
C GLY A 183 -21.75 -3.05 8.80
N ASN A 184 -22.94 -2.47 8.71
CA ASN A 184 -23.67 -2.29 7.44
C ASN A 184 -22.95 -1.32 6.48
N ASP A 185 -22.03 -0.51 7.00
CA ASP A 185 -21.19 0.46 6.27
C ASP A 185 -19.80 -0.11 5.91
N PHE A 186 -19.65 -1.45 5.94
CA PHE A 186 -18.40 -2.17 5.69
C PHE A 186 -17.30 -1.97 6.76
N SER A 187 -17.59 -1.22 7.83
CA SER A 187 -16.68 -1.07 8.98
C SER A 187 -16.60 -2.33 9.83
N CYS A 188 -15.63 -2.38 10.74
CA CYS A 188 -15.50 -3.43 11.73
C CYS A 188 -15.82 -2.95 13.15
N GLY A 189 -16.49 -3.81 13.91
CA GLY A 189 -16.80 -3.60 15.33
C GLY A 189 -15.80 -4.24 16.28
N CYS A 190 -16.14 -4.26 17.57
CA CYS A 190 -15.40 -4.97 18.63
C CYS A 190 -13.92 -4.58 18.80
N GLY A 191 -13.55 -3.36 18.43
CA GLY A 191 -12.18 -2.86 18.58
C GLY A 191 -11.25 -3.20 17.41
N TRP A 192 -11.76 -3.83 16.35
CA TRP A 192 -11.02 -4.02 15.10
C TRP A 192 -11.06 -2.74 14.25
N ILE A 193 -9.90 -2.31 13.73
CA ILE A 193 -9.80 -1.08 12.93
C ILE A 193 -10.18 -1.32 11.47
N CYS A 194 -9.71 -2.44 10.91
CA CYS A 194 -9.97 -2.84 9.52
C CYS A 194 -9.64 -1.77 8.48
N GLU A 195 -8.43 -1.23 8.49
CA GLU A 195 -7.94 -0.26 7.50
C GLU A 195 -8.13 -0.76 6.06
N HIS A 196 -7.96 -2.07 5.83
CA HIS A 196 -8.21 -2.71 4.53
C HIS A 196 -9.66 -2.57 4.00
N ARG A 197 -10.61 -2.14 4.84
CA ARG A 197 -12.01 -1.88 4.49
C ARG A 197 -12.35 -0.41 4.35
N TRP A 198 -11.41 0.48 4.65
CA TRP A 198 -11.59 1.90 4.37
C TRP A 198 -11.64 2.07 2.85
N ARG A 199 -12.66 2.78 2.35
CA ARG A 199 -12.86 2.98 0.91
C ARG A 199 -11.62 3.48 0.18
N GLN A 200 -10.95 4.43 0.79
CA GLN A 200 -9.73 5.03 0.26
C GLN A 200 -8.59 4.00 0.12
N ILE A 201 -8.61 2.92 0.92
CA ILE A 201 -7.59 1.86 0.87
C ILE A 201 -8.02 0.76 -0.08
N TYR A 202 -9.24 0.19 0.03
CA TYR A 202 -9.65 -0.87 -0.91
C TYR A 202 -9.80 -0.35 -2.35
N GLY A 203 -10.24 0.90 -2.54
CA GLY A 203 -10.29 1.55 -3.85
C GLY A 203 -8.90 1.70 -4.46
N MET A 204 -7.89 1.97 -3.62
CA MET A 204 -6.49 2.01 -4.07
C MET A 204 -5.87 0.63 -4.27
N VAL A 205 -6.35 -0.41 -3.59
CA VAL A 205 -5.98 -1.81 -3.91
C VAL A 205 -6.52 -2.18 -5.30
N ALA A 206 -7.77 -1.84 -5.61
CA ALA A 206 -8.33 -2.00 -6.94
C ALA A 206 -7.54 -1.18 -7.99
N PHE A 207 -7.22 0.09 -7.68
CA PHE A 207 -6.37 0.94 -8.52
C PHE A 207 -5.07 0.23 -8.86
N ARG A 208 -4.34 -0.29 -7.86
CA ARG A 208 -3.05 -1.00 -8.06
C ARG A 208 -3.18 -2.17 -9.02
N ASN A 209 -4.26 -2.95 -8.91
CA ASN A 209 -4.53 -4.09 -9.78
C ASN A 209 -4.78 -3.63 -11.24
N VAL A 210 -5.60 -2.60 -11.42
CA VAL A 210 -5.94 -2.05 -12.75
C VAL A 210 -4.69 -1.51 -13.46
N VAL A 211 -3.84 -0.80 -12.73
CA VAL A 211 -2.63 -0.17 -13.28
C VAL A 211 -1.39 -1.08 -13.23
N HIS A 212 -1.56 -2.37 -12.94
CA HIS A 212 -0.44 -3.29 -12.90
C HIS A 212 0.30 -3.34 -14.25
N GLY A 213 1.64 -3.37 -14.18
CA GLY A 213 2.52 -3.45 -15.34
C GLY A 213 2.75 -2.14 -16.11
N THR A 214 2.28 -0.99 -15.62
CA THR A 214 2.52 0.31 -16.27
C THR A 214 3.59 1.14 -15.57
N ASP A 215 4.26 2.03 -16.29
CA ASP A 215 5.20 2.98 -15.72
C ASP A 215 4.51 4.21 -15.11
N ILE A 216 5.26 5.01 -14.36
CA ILE A 216 4.86 6.37 -13.97
C ILE A 216 5.08 7.30 -15.15
N LEU A 217 4.03 8.00 -15.56
CA LEU A 217 4.07 9.07 -16.56
C LEU A 217 3.40 10.32 -16.00
N ASN A 218 3.50 11.45 -16.72
CA ASN A 218 2.82 12.71 -16.36
C ASN A 218 3.05 13.13 -14.90
N TRP A 219 4.27 12.93 -14.38
CA TRP A 219 4.62 13.42 -13.05
C TRP A 219 4.47 14.93 -13.00
N TRP A 220 3.78 15.42 -11.99
CA TRP A 220 3.58 16.82 -11.73
C TRP A 220 3.76 17.09 -10.24
N SER A 221 4.34 18.24 -9.93
CA SER A 221 4.38 18.76 -8.56
C SER A 221 4.28 20.27 -8.59
N LYS A 222 3.51 20.84 -7.65
CA LYS A 222 3.52 22.27 -7.36
C LYS A 222 4.14 22.51 -6.00
N ASP A 223 5.13 23.39 -5.99
CA ASP A 223 5.93 23.72 -4.83
C ASP A 223 6.47 22.47 -4.14
N ASN A 224 6.06 22.20 -2.89
CA ASN A 224 6.63 21.13 -2.09
C ASN A 224 5.68 19.96 -1.82
N TYR A 225 4.36 20.17 -1.72
CA TYR A 225 3.44 19.18 -1.13
C TYR A 225 2.19 18.86 -1.98
N GLN A 226 2.07 19.41 -3.19
CA GLN A 226 1.06 18.99 -4.16
C GLN A 226 1.74 18.17 -5.24
N ILE A 227 1.32 16.92 -5.42
CA ILE A 227 1.87 16.00 -6.43
C ILE A 227 0.77 15.28 -7.18
N ALA A 228 1.06 14.89 -8.41
CA ALA A 228 0.20 14.05 -9.23
C ALA A 228 1.02 13.21 -10.20
N PHE A 229 0.50 12.05 -10.59
CA PHE A 229 1.09 11.26 -11.65
C PHE A 229 0.09 10.26 -12.21
N SER A 230 0.37 9.81 -13.43
CA SER A 230 -0.34 8.73 -14.10
C SER A 230 0.43 7.42 -13.99
N ARG A 231 -0.31 6.31 -14.07
CA ARG A 231 0.22 4.97 -14.28
C ARG A 231 -0.19 4.52 -15.68
N GLY A 232 0.70 4.75 -16.63
CA GLY A 232 0.41 4.63 -18.06
C GLY A 232 -0.82 5.44 -18.46
N ASP A 233 -1.67 4.83 -19.28
CA ASP A 233 -2.99 5.30 -19.70
C ASP A 233 -4.13 4.67 -18.87
N LYS A 234 -3.80 4.05 -17.73
CA LYS A 234 -4.76 3.23 -16.94
C LYS A 234 -5.27 3.88 -15.67
N GLY A 235 -4.50 4.75 -15.03
CA GLY A 235 -4.92 5.44 -13.82
C GLY A 235 -4.15 6.72 -13.54
N PHE A 236 -4.74 7.61 -12.76
CA PHE A 236 -4.18 8.90 -12.37
C PHE A 236 -4.51 9.19 -10.90
N ILE A 237 -3.54 9.73 -10.17
CA ILE A 237 -3.70 10.12 -8.76
C ILE A 237 -3.19 11.55 -8.56
N VAL A 238 -3.91 12.30 -7.71
CA VAL A 238 -3.51 13.62 -7.22
C VAL A 238 -3.51 13.57 -5.69
N ILE A 239 -2.45 14.07 -5.06
CA ILE A 239 -2.32 14.17 -3.60
C ILE A 239 -1.97 15.62 -3.24
N ASN A 240 -2.81 16.22 -2.40
CA ASN A 240 -2.59 17.52 -1.80
C ASN A 240 -2.22 17.36 -0.32
N ALA A 241 -0.93 17.33 -0.02
CA ALA A 241 -0.40 17.35 1.35
C ALA A 241 -0.05 18.78 1.83
N ASP A 242 -0.42 19.80 1.05
CA ASP A 242 -0.17 21.21 1.36
C ASP A 242 -1.27 21.79 2.26
N VAL A 243 -1.02 22.98 2.81
CA VAL A 243 -2.00 23.77 3.57
C VAL A 243 -2.89 24.62 2.65
N GLN A 244 -2.55 24.69 1.37
CA GLN A 244 -3.32 25.40 0.35
C GLN A 244 -4.19 24.44 -0.46
N ASP A 245 -5.33 24.94 -0.92
CA ASP A 245 -6.21 24.18 -1.80
C ASP A 245 -5.54 23.97 -3.17
N LEU A 246 -5.79 22.80 -3.76
CA LEU A 246 -5.40 22.48 -5.13
C LEU A 246 -6.63 22.75 -6.01
N ASN A 247 -6.49 23.60 -7.03
CA ASN A 247 -7.57 23.90 -7.98
C ASN A 247 -6.97 24.22 -9.36
N LEU A 248 -6.80 23.19 -10.21
CA LEU A 248 -6.20 23.34 -11.54
C LEU A 248 -6.51 22.15 -12.46
N GLU A 249 -6.16 22.31 -13.75
CA GLU A 249 -6.18 21.24 -14.74
C GLU A 249 -4.84 20.50 -14.81
N LEU A 250 -4.88 19.18 -14.89
CA LEU A 250 -3.71 18.31 -14.98
C LEU A 250 -3.84 17.34 -16.16
N GLN A 251 -2.71 17.07 -16.84
CA GLN A 251 -2.61 16.04 -17.86
C GLN A 251 -2.64 14.67 -17.20
N THR A 252 -3.69 13.90 -17.45
CA THR A 252 -3.92 12.60 -16.81
C THR A 252 -3.32 11.44 -17.59
N GLY A 253 -3.11 11.59 -18.89
CA GLY A 253 -2.76 10.49 -19.80
C GLY A 253 -3.92 9.51 -20.07
N LEU A 254 -5.10 9.73 -19.48
CA LEU A 254 -6.27 8.88 -19.66
C LEU A 254 -7.05 9.28 -20.92
N SER A 255 -7.78 8.30 -21.47
CA SER A 255 -8.73 8.55 -22.56
C SER A 255 -9.89 9.44 -22.10
N THR A 256 -10.46 10.19 -23.05
CA THR A 256 -11.62 11.05 -22.75
C THR A 256 -12.78 10.26 -22.16
N GLY A 257 -13.48 10.86 -21.20
CA GLY A 257 -14.63 10.23 -20.56
C GLY A 257 -14.90 10.78 -19.17
N THR A 258 -15.84 10.13 -18.49
CA THR A 258 -16.26 10.46 -17.13
C THR A 258 -15.82 9.35 -16.20
N TYR A 259 -15.08 9.70 -15.16
CA TYR A 259 -14.49 8.77 -14.20
C TYR A 259 -15.00 9.06 -12.79
N CYS A 260 -15.18 8.02 -12.00
CA CYS A 260 -15.49 8.13 -10.58
C CYS A 260 -14.20 8.17 -9.75
N ASP A 261 -14.11 9.11 -8.81
CA ASP A 261 -13.01 9.16 -7.84
C ASP A 261 -13.17 8.07 -6.78
N VAL A 262 -12.23 7.12 -6.76
CA VAL A 262 -12.25 5.97 -5.85
C VAL A 262 -11.94 6.30 -4.40
N ILE A 263 -11.50 7.54 -4.12
CA ILE A 263 -11.26 8.02 -2.75
C ILE A 263 -12.59 8.47 -2.13
N SER A 264 -13.33 9.35 -2.81
CA SER A 264 -14.59 9.90 -2.31
C SER A 264 -15.80 8.99 -2.54
N GLY A 265 -15.75 8.05 -3.48
CA GLY A 265 -16.83 7.11 -3.75
C GLY A 265 -16.39 5.95 -4.64
N GLU A 266 -17.33 5.45 -5.43
CA GLU A 266 -17.16 4.38 -6.40
C GLU A 266 -18.17 4.55 -7.54
N LEU A 267 -17.95 3.89 -8.66
CA LEU A 267 -18.96 3.68 -9.69
C LEU A 267 -20.00 2.71 -9.13
N ASP A 268 -21.28 3.00 -9.23
CA ASP A 268 -22.41 2.11 -8.92
C ASP A 268 -23.37 2.12 -10.12
N GLY A 269 -23.38 1.02 -10.88
CA GLY A 269 -23.97 0.98 -12.21
C GLY A 269 -23.32 2.00 -13.14
N GLU A 270 -24.07 3.03 -13.53
CA GLU A 270 -23.61 4.14 -14.38
C GLU A 270 -23.41 5.45 -13.60
N ASN A 271 -23.53 5.43 -12.27
CA ASN A 271 -23.45 6.63 -11.43
C ASN A 271 -22.21 6.60 -10.55
N CYS A 272 -21.57 7.74 -10.33
CA CYS A 272 -20.55 7.86 -9.30
C CYS A 272 -21.22 8.23 -7.97
N THR A 273 -20.91 7.49 -6.90
CA THR A 273 -21.37 7.81 -5.53
C THR A 273 -20.56 8.96 -4.92
N GLY A 274 -19.37 9.24 -5.46
CA GLY A 274 -18.47 10.31 -5.05
C GLY A 274 -18.22 11.37 -6.12
N THR A 275 -17.03 11.96 -6.09
CA THR A 275 -16.62 13.00 -7.04
C THR A 275 -16.53 12.45 -8.46
N ILE A 276 -17.04 13.23 -9.42
CA ILE A 276 -16.94 12.94 -10.85
C ILE A 276 -15.77 13.74 -11.44
N VAL A 277 -14.90 13.06 -12.18
CA VAL A 277 -13.80 13.69 -12.92
C VAL A 277 -14.03 13.50 -14.43
N LYS A 278 -14.04 14.60 -15.18
CA LYS A 278 -14.20 14.58 -16.63
C LYS A 278 -12.85 14.80 -17.30
N VAL A 279 -12.41 13.81 -18.07
CA VAL A 279 -11.19 13.87 -18.90
C VAL A 279 -11.59 14.29 -20.31
N ASN A 280 -11.02 15.39 -20.79
CA ASN A 280 -11.31 15.92 -22.12
C ASN A 280 -10.58 15.17 -23.25
N GLY A 281 -10.81 15.57 -24.50
CA GLY A 281 -10.22 14.94 -25.68
C GLY A 281 -8.68 15.02 -25.78
N THR A 282 -8.03 15.87 -24.97
CA THR A 282 -6.57 16.00 -24.92
C THR A 282 -5.96 15.37 -23.65
N GLY A 283 -6.76 14.64 -22.86
CA GLY A 283 -6.30 13.93 -21.65
C GLY A 283 -6.23 14.79 -20.39
N TYR A 284 -6.63 16.06 -20.44
CA TYR A 284 -6.66 16.93 -19.25
C TYR A 284 -7.95 16.76 -18.45
N ALA A 285 -7.85 16.90 -17.13
CA ALA A 285 -8.98 16.98 -16.22
C ALA A 285 -8.75 18.02 -15.13
N HIS A 286 -9.84 18.63 -14.66
CA HIS A 286 -9.84 19.58 -13.56
C HIS A 286 -9.94 18.90 -12.20
N PHE A 287 -9.06 19.25 -11.27
CA PHE A 287 -9.04 18.75 -9.90
C PHE A 287 -9.17 19.89 -8.91
N HIS A 288 -10.10 19.75 -7.95
CA HIS A 288 -10.27 20.67 -6.83
C HIS A 288 -10.25 19.89 -5.50
N ILE A 289 -9.14 20.00 -4.77
CA ILE A 289 -8.93 19.29 -3.49
C ILE A 289 -8.66 20.33 -2.40
N ARG A 290 -9.64 20.53 -1.52
CA ARG A 290 -9.49 21.40 -0.35
C ARG A 290 -8.51 20.80 0.65
N SER A 291 -7.53 21.57 1.08
CA SER A 291 -6.52 21.20 2.08
C SER A 291 -7.13 20.74 3.42
N ARG A 292 -8.34 21.19 3.73
CA ARG A 292 -9.08 20.88 4.96
C ARG A 292 -9.98 19.63 4.88
N SER A 293 -10.11 19.00 3.72
CA SER A 293 -10.89 17.76 3.58
C SER A 293 -10.31 16.62 4.43
N ASP A 294 -11.14 15.66 4.82
CA ASP A 294 -10.69 14.44 5.52
C ASP A 294 -9.80 13.56 4.64
N ASP A 295 -10.06 13.60 3.34
CA ASP A 295 -9.26 13.00 2.28
C ASP A 295 -8.77 14.11 1.35
N THR A 296 -7.46 14.29 1.30
CA THR A 296 -6.81 15.31 0.46
C THR A 296 -6.09 14.68 -0.73
N MET A 297 -6.72 13.64 -1.30
CA MET A 297 -6.28 12.97 -2.53
C MET A 297 -7.51 12.60 -3.37
N MET A 298 -7.30 12.45 -4.68
CA MET A 298 -8.27 11.90 -5.63
C MET A 298 -7.55 10.90 -6.53
N ALA A 299 -8.23 9.82 -6.89
CA ALA A 299 -7.69 8.80 -7.78
C ALA A 299 -8.77 8.29 -8.74
N ILE A 300 -8.42 8.17 -10.02
CA ILE A 300 -9.30 7.68 -11.08
C ILE A 300 -8.57 6.62 -11.91
N HIS A 301 -9.30 5.64 -12.43
CA HIS A 301 -8.73 4.61 -13.30
C HIS A 301 -9.76 4.06 -14.28
N ILE A 302 -9.30 3.37 -15.33
CA ILE A 302 -10.14 2.84 -16.41
C ILE A 302 -11.24 1.87 -15.92
N GLY A 303 -11.02 1.16 -14.80
CA GLY A 303 -12.04 0.32 -14.18
C GLY A 303 -13.24 1.07 -13.58
N GLU A 304 -13.16 2.40 -13.44
CA GLU A 304 -14.15 3.29 -12.81
C GLU A 304 -14.60 4.38 -13.80
N LYS A 305 -14.46 4.10 -15.10
CA LYS A 305 -14.93 4.95 -16.19
C LYS A 305 -16.36 4.56 -16.56
N ILE A 306 -17.27 5.54 -16.57
CA ILE A 306 -18.67 5.31 -16.95
C ILE A 306 -18.73 4.82 -18.40
N GLY A 307 -19.50 3.75 -18.62
CA GLY A 307 -19.71 3.15 -19.94
C GLY A 307 -18.64 2.12 -20.36
N GLU A 308 -17.63 1.84 -19.53
CA GLU A 308 -16.70 0.72 -19.74
C GLU A 308 -17.02 -0.47 -18.82
N GLN A 309 -16.71 -1.69 -19.28
CA GLN A 309 -16.79 -2.87 -18.41
C GLN A 309 -15.77 -2.74 -17.27
N ARG A 310 -16.24 -2.92 -16.02
CA ARG A 310 -15.36 -2.96 -14.85
C ARG A 310 -14.26 -4.01 -15.05
N ARG A 311 -13.02 -3.56 -15.14
CA ARG A 311 -11.83 -4.42 -15.19
C ARG A 311 -11.36 -4.65 -13.76
N VAL A 312 -11.55 -5.88 -13.27
CA VAL A 312 -11.09 -6.43 -11.97
C VAL A 312 -10.84 -5.34 -10.90
N THR A 313 -11.92 -4.84 -10.32
CA THR A 313 -11.87 -4.16 -9.03
C THR A 313 -12.02 -5.21 -7.94
N THR A 314 -11.36 -5.02 -6.79
CA THR A 314 -11.52 -5.90 -5.63
C THR A 314 -12.95 -5.75 -5.11
N LEU A 315 -13.88 -6.56 -5.63
CA LEU A 315 -15.03 -7.20 -4.97
C LEU A 315 -16.05 -7.67 -6.04
N GLN A 316 -16.23 -8.99 -6.14
CA GLN A 316 -17.53 -9.61 -6.42
C GLN A 316 -17.84 -10.52 -5.24
N HIS A 317 -18.71 -10.06 -4.35
CA HIS A 317 -19.55 -10.90 -3.51
C HIS A 317 -20.94 -10.27 -3.49
#